data_AF-A0A5B8CCT9-F1
#
_entry.id   AF-A0A5B8CCT9-F1
#
_cell.length_a   1.000
_cell.length_b   1.000
_cell.length_c   1.000
_cell.angle_alpha   90.00
_cell.angle_beta   90.00
_cell.angle_gamma   90.00
#
_symmetry.space_group_name_H-M   'P 1'
#
loop_
_entity.id
_entity.type
_entity.pdbx_description
1 polymer ?
#
loop_
_entity_poly.entity_id
_entity_poly.type
_entity_poly.pdbx_seq_one_letter_code
_entity_poly.pdbx_strand_id
1 'polypeptide(L)'
;MTATDRTRDEAERAQSLLNDQIACIDAALAFMEQRKAVYQPGIYANLWAALNSHRDKALWYLDQPNHGGRTALGLMGINGRGPLLDQTIRSVDFHANRVRYVPPAFQKGIAA
;
A
#
# COMPACT_ATOMS: atom_id res chain seq x y z
N MET A 1 -7.84 -30.01 -17.42
CA MET A 1 -6.89 -29.24 -16.61
C MET A 1 -6.30 -30.17 -15.58
N THR A 2 -4.98 -30.43 -15.64
CA THR A 2 -4.31 -31.34 -14.70
C THR A 2 -4.03 -30.62 -13.38
N ALA A 3 -3.70 -31.36 -12.31
CA ALA A 3 -3.34 -30.76 -11.02
C ALA A 3 -2.13 -29.82 -11.14
N THR A 4 -1.17 -30.17 -12.00
CA THR A 4 0.02 -29.37 -12.32
C THR A 4 -0.33 -28.06 -13.02
N ASP A 5 -1.26 -28.09 -13.99
CA ASP A 5 -1.72 -26.88 -14.69
C ASP A 5 -2.36 -25.89 -13.71
N ARG A 6 -3.20 -26.39 -12.79
CA ARG A 6 -3.86 -25.54 -11.78
C ARG A 6 -2.86 -24.86 -10.85
N THR A 7 -1.81 -25.56 -10.43
CA THR A 7 -0.78 -25.00 -9.55
C THR A 7 0.05 -23.93 -10.26
N ARG A 8 0.31 -24.10 -11.58
CA ARG A 8 0.96 -23.07 -12.39
C ARG A 8 0.08 -21.82 -12.53
N ASP A 9 -1.19 -21.99 -12.87
CA ASP A 9 -2.11 -20.85 -13.02
C ASP A 9 -2.30 -20.08 -11.69
N GLU A 10 -2.37 -20.79 -10.56
CA GLU A 10 -2.42 -20.19 -9.23
C GLU A 10 -1.13 -19.40 -8.91
N ALA A 11 0.04 -19.91 -9.31
CA ALA A 11 1.32 -19.25 -9.11
C ALA A 11 1.43 -17.96 -9.95
N GLU A 12 1.08 -18.02 -11.22
CA GLU A 12 1.10 -16.86 -12.13
C GLU A 12 0.15 -15.76 -11.66
N ARG A 13 -1.07 -16.13 -11.25
CA ARG A 13 -2.03 -15.17 -10.68
C ARG A 13 -1.53 -14.58 -9.36
N ALA A 14 -0.95 -15.40 -8.48
CA ALA A 14 -0.39 -14.91 -7.22
C ALA A 14 0.73 -13.89 -7.48
N GLN A 15 1.65 -14.21 -8.40
CA GLN A 15 2.75 -13.33 -8.78
C GLN A 15 2.26 -11.97 -9.30
N SER A 16 1.30 -12.00 -10.23
CA SER A 16 0.73 -10.78 -10.82
C SER A 16 0.10 -9.88 -9.74
N LEU A 17 -0.75 -10.46 -8.89
CA LEU A 17 -1.41 -9.72 -7.81
C LEU A 17 -0.43 -9.16 -6.76
N LEU A 18 0.62 -9.92 -6.41
CA LEU A 18 1.66 -9.46 -5.49
C LEU A 18 2.44 -8.28 -6.06
N ASN A 19 2.79 -8.33 -7.35
CA ASN A 19 3.47 -7.23 -8.02
C ASN A 19 2.58 -5.97 -8.09
N ASP A 20 1.29 -6.13 -8.42
CA ASP A 20 0.32 -5.03 -8.43
C ASP A 20 0.09 -4.43 -7.04
N GLN A 21 0.17 -5.26 -6.00
CA GLN A 21 0.09 -4.82 -4.61
C GLN A 21 1.32 -3.97 -4.25
N ILE A 22 2.53 -4.45 -4.58
CA ILE A 22 3.78 -3.73 -4.32
C ILE A 22 3.79 -2.40 -5.05
N ALA A 23 3.43 -2.36 -6.33
CA ALA A 23 3.38 -1.12 -7.12
C ALA A 23 2.43 -0.08 -6.50
N CYS A 24 1.28 -0.52 -5.98
CA CYS A 24 0.34 0.39 -5.31
C CYS A 24 0.87 0.91 -3.98
N ILE A 25 1.56 0.07 -3.20
CA ILE A 25 2.18 0.49 -1.95
C ILE A 25 3.30 1.50 -2.23
N ASP A 26 4.14 1.23 -3.23
CA ASP A 26 5.24 2.13 -3.62
C ASP A 26 4.70 3.49 -4.09
N ALA A 27 3.59 3.50 -4.83
CA ALA A 27 2.90 4.73 -5.20
C ALA A 27 2.35 5.49 -3.96
N ALA A 28 1.76 4.79 -3.00
CA ALA A 28 1.25 5.40 -1.76
C ALA A 28 2.38 5.98 -0.90
N LEU A 29 3.50 5.26 -0.75
CA LEU A 29 4.69 5.73 -0.03
C LEU A 29 5.29 6.98 -0.70
N ALA A 30 5.42 6.97 -2.03
CA ALA A 30 5.89 8.13 -2.78
C ALA A 30 4.97 9.35 -2.57
N PHE A 31 3.65 9.14 -2.61
CA PHE A 31 2.67 10.20 -2.37
C PHE A 31 2.75 10.75 -0.93
N MET A 32 2.92 9.87 0.06
CA MET A 32 3.17 10.28 1.45
C MET A 32 4.41 11.16 1.58
N GLU A 33 5.50 10.82 0.91
CA GLU A 33 6.75 11.61 0.98
C GLU A 33 6.59 12.98 0.33
N GLN A 34 5.96 13.06 -0.85
CA GLN A 34 5.65 14.33 -1.52
C GLN A 34 4.81 15.26 -0.64
N ARG A 35 3.93 14.69 0.19
CA ARG A 35 3.02 15.43 1.07
C ARG A 35 3.37 15.33 2.54
N LYS A 36 4.60 14.94 2.87
CA LYS A 36 5.04 14.68 4.25
C LYS A 36 4.72 15.80 5.22
N ALA A 37 4.82 17.04 4.77
CA ALA A 37 4.43 18.20 5.54
C ALA A 37 2.98 18.04 6.06
N VAL A 38 2.00 17.73 5.22
CA VAL A 38 0.59 17.69 5.60
C VAL A 38 0.28 16.76 6.79
N TYR A 39 1.05 15.68 6.95
CA TYR A 39 0.82 14.71 8.00
C TYR A 39 1.24 15.21 9.40
N GLN A 40 0.49 14.76 10.41
CA GLN A 40 1.00 14.74 11.78
C GLN A 40 2.11 13.69 11.88
N PRO A 41 3.22 13.94 12.61
CA PRO A 41 4.37 13.02 12.66
C PRO A 41 4.02 11.58 13.05
N GLY A 42 3.18 11.39 14.07
CA GLY A 42 2.75 10.06 14.52
C GLY A 42 1.89 9.33 13.49
N ILE A 43 1.01 10.05 12.78
CA ILE A 43 0.18 9.47 11.72
C ILE A 43 1.06 9.06 10.53
N TYR A 44 2.00 9.91 10.12
CA TYR A 44 2.94 9.59 9.05
C TYR A 44 3.74 8.32 9.40
N ALA A 45 4.33 8.26 10.60
CA ALA A 45 5.12 7.11 11.03
C ALA A 45 4.30 5.81 11.05
N ASN A 46 3.07 5.85 11.57
CA ASN A 46 2.20 4.68 11.63
C ASN A 46 1.79 4.18 10.23
N LEU A 47 1.37 5.09 9.34
CA LEU A 47 0.98 4.73 7.98
C LEU A 47 2.18 4.21 7.17
N TRP A 48 3.35 4.84 7.33
CA TRP A 48 4.58 4.41 6.69
C TRP A 48 4.98 2.99 7.12
N ALA A 49 4.95 2.72 8.43
CA ALA A 49 5.26 1.40 8.98
C ALA A 49 4.26 0.34 8.51
N ALA A 50 2.96 0.66 8.50
CA ALA A 50 1.91 -0.25 8.03
C ALA A 50 2.09 -0.61 6.55
N LEU A 51 2.33 0.38 5.68
CA LEU A 51 2.58 0.16 4.25
C LEU A 51 3.83 -0.70 4.01
N ASN A 52 4.94 -0.42 4.69
CA ASN A 52 6.14 -1.23 4.57
C ASN A 52 5.94 -2.66 5.08
N SER A 53 5.21 -2.85 6.18
CA SER A 53 4.86 -4.21 6.64
C SER A 53 4.06 -5.00 5.60
N HIS A 54 3.11 -4.36 4.92
CA HIS A 54 2.38 -4.99 3.80
C HIS A 54 3.29 -5.30 2.61
N ARG A 55 4.24 -4.41 2.30
CA ARG A 55 5.22 -4.59 1.21
C ARG A 55 6.14 -5.77 1.50
N ASP A 56 6.73 -5.81 2.68
CA ASP A 56 7.64 -6.87 3.10
C ASP A 56 6.96 -8.24 3.09
N LYS A 57 5.68 -8.29 3.50
CA LYS A 57 4.89 -9.51 3.42
C LYS A 57 4.63 -9.95 1.97
N ALA A 58 4.40 -9.02 1.05
CA ALA A 58 4.22 -9.33 -0.37
C ALA A 58 5.52 -9.87 -1.00
N LEU A 59 6.66 -9.24 -0.69
CA LEU A 59 7.98 -9.73 -1.09
C LEU A 59 8.27 -11.13 -0.53
N TRP A 60 7.98 -11.35 0.74
CA TRP A 60 8.14 -12.67 1.36
C TRP A 60 7.36 -13.76 0.62
N TYR A 61 6.13 -13.48 0.18
CA TYR A 61 5.34 -14.42 -0.63
C TYR A 61 5.93 -14.64 -2.02
N LEU A 62 6.45 -13.59 -2.68
CA LEU A 62 7.11 -13.75 -3.98
C LEU A 62 8.31 -14.69 -3.92
N ASP A 63 9.03 -14.70 -2.79
CA ASP A 63 10.17 -15.58 -2.55
C ASP A 63 9.76 -17.02 -2.18
N GLN A 64 8.49 -17.29 -1.87
CA GLN A 64 8.01 -18.64 -1.59
C GLN A 64 7.84 -19.46 -2.88
N PRO A 65 7.91 -20.81 -2.81
CA PRO A 65 7.50 -21.68 -3.91
C PRO A 65 6.09 -21.33 -4.41
N ASN A 66 5.92 -21.26 -5.74
CA ASN A 66 4.67 -20.84 -6.40
C ASN A 66 4.15 -19.47 -5.93
N HIS A 67 5.03 -18.61 -5.43
CA HIS A 67 4.70 -17.29 -4.89
C HIS A 67 3.66 -17.37 -3.74
N GLY A 68 3.68 -18.46 -2.97
CA GLY A 68 2.71 -18.76 -1.93
C GLY A 68 1.34 -19.25 -2.43
N GLY A 69 1.16 -19.33 -3.75
CA GLY A 69 0.01 -19.92 -4.45
C GLY A 69 -1.33 -19.55 -3.83
N ARG A 70 -2.14 -20.59 -3.55
CA ARG A 70 -3.48 -20.44 -2.98
C ARG A 70 -3.51 -19.70 -1.63
N THR A 71 -2.48 -19.83 -0.80
CA THR A 71 -2.39 -19.15 0.50
C THR A 71 -2.23 -17.64 0.30
N ALA A 72 -1.35 -17.24 -0.61
CA ALA A 72 -1.15 -15.85 -0.96
C ALA A 72 -2.46 -15.26 -1.52
N LEU A 73 -3.10 -15.95 -2.47
CA LEU A 73 -4.39 -15.56 -3.04
C LEU A 73 -5.50 -15.42 -1.99
N GLY A 74 -5.59 -16.35 -1.03
CA GLY A 74 -6.60 -16.33 0.02
C GLY A 74 -6.48 -15.14 0.98
N LEU A 75 -5.25 -14.71 1.28
CA LEU A 75 -4.99 -13.58 2.18
C LEU A 75 -5.12 -12.22 1.50
N MET A 76 -4.84 -12.18 0.20
CA MET A 76 -4.99 -10.98 -0.63
C MET A 76 -6.44 -10.72 -1.07
N GLY A 77 -7.30 -11.74 -1.01
CA GLY A 77 -8.67 -11.65 -1.51
C GLY A 77 -8.72 -11.54 -3.04
N ILE A 78 -9.91 -11.26 -3.57
CA ILE A 78 -10.20 -11.33 -5.02
C ILE A 78 -9.39 -10.28 -5.82
N ASN A 79 -8.99 -9.18 -5.18
CA ASN A 79 -8.36 -8.02 -5.81
C ASN A 79 -6.85 -7.90 -5.54
N GLY A 80 -6.22 -8.90 -4.92
CA GLY A 80 -4.78 -8.82 -4.61
C GLY A 80 -4.44 -7.93 -3.41
N ARG A 81 -5.43 -7.28 -2.79
CA ARG A 81 -5.25 -6.29 -1.71
C ARG A 81 -6.27 -6.59 -0.63
N GLY A 82 -5.82 -7.21 0.47
CA GLY A 82 -6.70 -7.50 1.61
C GLY A 82 -7.33 -6.21 2.16
N PRO A 83 -8.47 -6.29 2.87
CA PRO A 83 -9.25 -5.11 3.30
C PRO A 83 -8.45 -4.11 4.15
N LEU A 84 -7.45 -4.59 4.90
CA LEU A 84 -6.58 -3.74 5.71
C LEU A 84 -5.65 -2.86 4.87
N LEU A 85 -5.14 -3.36 3.75
CA LEU A 85 -4.29 -2.57 2.86
C LEU A 85 -5.12 -1.48 2.17
N ASP A 86 -6.30 -1.82 1.67
CA ASP A 86 -7.22 -0.84 1.08
C ASP A 86 -7.59 0.26 2.07
N GLN A 87 -7.87 -0.10 3.33
CA GLN A 87 -8.13 0.88 4.38
C GLN A 87 -6.92 1.77 4.65
N THR A 88 -5.72 1.19 4.69
CA THR A 88 -4.46 1.93 4.90
C THR A 88 -4.23 2.94 3.78
N ILE A 89 -4.43 2.54 2.51
CA ILE A 89 -4.30 3.43 1.35
C ILE A 89 -5.35 4.55 1.41
N ARG A 90 -6.62 4.24 1.75
CA ARG A 90 -7.65 5.28 1.96
C ARG A 90 -7.27 6.26 3.07
N SER A 91 -6.64 5.80 4.14
CA SER A 91 -6.13 6.67 5.20
C SER A 91 -4.98 7.55 4.71
N VAL A 92 -4.07 7.02 3.88
CA VAL A 92 -3.04 7.81 3.21
C VAL A 92 -3.66 8.93 2.40
N ASP A 93 -4.63 8.62 1.53
CA ASP A 93 -5.32 9.60 0.70
C ASP A 93 -6.03 10.66 1.54
N PHE A 94 -6.75 10.24 2.58
CA PHE A 94 -7.43 11.15 3.48
C PHE A 94 -6.46 12.13 4.15
N HIS A 95 -5.36 11.63 4.71
CA HIS A 95 -4.41 12.46 5.44
C HIS A 95 -3.52 13.31 4.53
N ALA A 96 -3.11 12.82 3.36
CA ALA A 96 -2.38 13.63 2.38
C ALA A 96 -3.23 14.76 1.81
N ASN A 97 -4.54 14.55 1.64
CA ASN A 97 -5.44 15.56 1.07
C ASN A 97 -6.07 16.50 2.10
N ARG A 98 -5.76 16.35 3.39
CA ARG A 98 -6.14 17.38 4.37
C ARG A 98 -5.43 18.68 4.02
N VAL A 99 -6.17 19.77 3.89
CA VAL A 99 -5.56 21.10 3.85
C VAL A 99 -4.85 21.29 5.19
N ARG A 100 -3.54 21.49 5.16
CA ARG A 100 -2.79 21.85 6.36
C ARG A 100 -3.32 23.21 6.80
N TYR A 101 -4.08 23.27 7.88
CA TYR A 101 -4.48 24.53 8.49
C TYR A 101 -3.21 25.33 8.79
N VAL A 102 -3.02 26.43 8.07
CA VAL A 102 -1.98 27.41 8.36
C VAL A 102 -2.56 28.33 9.43
N PRO A 103 -2.00 28.40 10.65
CA PRO A 103 -2.47 29.35 11.65
C PRO A 103 -2.40 30.77 11.08
N PRO A 104 -3.40 31.65 11.30
CA PRO A 104 -3.45 33.01 10.75
C PRO A 104 -2.17 33.84 10.96
N ALA A 105 -1.39 33.53 12.01
CA ALA A 105 -0.10 34.15 12.29
C ALA A 105 0.94 33.97 11.16
N PHE A 106 0.82 32.93 10.32
CA PHE A 106 1.71 32.63 9.20
C PHE A 106 1.11 32.99 7.82
N GLN A 107 -0.10 33.59 7.77
CA GLN A 107 -0.69 34.12 6.53
C GLN A 107 -0.18 35.52 6.16
N LYS A 108 0.68 36.14 6.98
CA LYS A 108 1.32 37.42 6.67
C LYS A 108 2.40 37.24 5.60
N GLY A 109 1.97 37.25 4.35
CA GLY A 109 2.84 37.21 3.18
C GLY A 109 2.14 37.44 1.84
N ILE A 110 0.81 37.46 1.80
CA ILE A 110 0.06 37.97 0.65
C ILE A 110 -0.43 39.37 1.03
N ALA A 111 0.49 40.32 1.02
CA ALA A 111 0.18 41.74 1.13
C ALA A 111 0.41 42.39 -0.23
N ALA A 112 -0.67 42.65 -0.94
CA ALA A 112 -1.00 43.90 -1.66
C ALA A 112 -2.38 43.73 -2.31
#